data_AF-A0A5A7S3M8-F1
#
_entry.id   AF-A0A5A7S3M8-F1
#
_cell.length_a   1.000
_cell.length_b   1.000
_cell.length_c   1.000
_cell.angle_alpha   90.00
_cell.angle_beta   90.00
_cell.angle_gamma   90.00
#
_symmetry.space_group_name_H-M   'P 1'
#
loop_
_entity.id
_entity.type
_entity.pdbx_description
1 polymer ?
#
loop_
_entity_poly.entity_id
_entity_poly.type
_entity_poly.pdbx_seq_one_letter_code
_entity_poly.pdbx_strand_id
1 'polypeptide(L)'
;MHKCTPPDHPDKLPPVLSNNERETHSNFRYVEADLNPPTVNIIIPQEGFLYILGREVALLGIQNLTIVIGPITVVAEAFDGESLAVSNESGIYEVDFIIDGILKNTTDMQFEWILDEPLLFKHAINIVARDFERNEAIANMDLWIFNF
;
A
#
# COMPACT_ATOMS: atom_id res chain seq x y z
N MET A 1 -15.47 85.28 -23.60
CA MET A 1 -14.15 84.68 -23.34
C MET A 1 -14.35 83.45 -22.48
N HIS A 2 -14.28 82.24 -23.04
CA HIS A 2 -14.14 81.02 -22.25
C HIS A 2 -13.11 80.12 -22.93
N LYS A 3 -12.03 79.83 -22.20
CA LYS A 3 -11.08 78.76 -22.47
C LYS A 3 -11.01 77.91 -21.19
N CYS A 4 -11.50 76.68 -21.26
CA CYS A 4 -10.94 75.54 -20.50
C CYS A 4 -9.80 74.98 -21.37
N THR A 5 -8.68 74.48 -20.85
CA THR A 5 -8.39 73.25 -20.05
C THR A 5 -6.86 73.23 -19.72
N PRO A 6 -6.19 72.17 -19.20
CA PRO A 6 -6.35 71.21 -18.06
C PRO A 6 -4.98 71.13 -17.24
N PRO A 7 -4.46 70.03 -16.59
CA PRO A 7 -4.96 68.69 -16.15
C PRO A 7 -4.53 68.20 -14.72
N ASP A 8 -5.07 67.01 -14.31
CA ASP A 8 -4.50 65.85 -13.53
C ASP A 8 -3.78 66.04 -12.16
N HIS A 9 -3.86 65.21 -11.10
CA HIS A 9 -4.40 63.89 -10.69
C HIS A 9 -4.38 63.86 -9.11
N PRO A 10 -5.00 62.90 -8.38
CA PRO A 10 -5.37 63.01 -6.96
C PRO A 10 -4.38 62.33 -5.99
N ASP A 11 -4.41 62.75 -4.72
CA ASP A 11 -4.06 61.90 -3.58
C ASP A 11 -4.67 62.48 -2.29
N LYS A 12 -5.73 61.84 -1.76
CA LYS A 12 -6.10 61.90 -0.35
C LYS A 12 -6.71 60.57 0.08
N LEU A 13 -5.97 59.84 0.92
CA LEU A 13 -6.36 58.61 1.61
C LEU A 13 -7.67 58.80 2.41
N PRO A 14 -8.61 57.83 2.40
CA PRO A 14 -9.75 57.81 3.31
C PRO A 14 -9.42 57.10 4.66
N PRO A 15 -10.27 57.28 5.68
CA PRO A 15 -9.87 57.25 7.09
C PRO A 15 -9.96 55.87 7.74
N VAL A 16 -9.18 55.69 8.81
CA VAL A 16 -9.23 54.54 9.73
C VAL A 16 -10.54 54.56 10.52
N LEU A 17 -11.31 53.47 10.46
CA LEU A 17 -12.45 53.23 11.36
C LEU A 17 -12.24 51.90 12.10
N SER A 18 -12.33 51.95 13.43
CA SER A 18 -12.37 50.79 14.31
C SER A 18 -13.74 50.13 14.26
N ASN A 19 -13.83 48.81 14.53
CA ASN A 19 -14.57 48.24 15.66
C ASN A 19 -14.58 46.70 15.64
N ASN A 20 -14.55 46.12 16.84
CA ASN A 20 -14.61 44.70 17.18
C ASN A 20 -15.67 43.89 16.41
N GLU A 21 -15.23 42.85 15.69
CA GLU A 21 -16.04 41.68 15.34
C GLU A 21 -15.25 40.43 15.71
N ARG A 22 -15.90 39.48 16.39
CA ARG A 22 -15.29 38.23 16.86
C ARG A 22 -14.97 37.36 15.65
N GLU A 23 -13.71 37.32 15.25
CA GLU A 23 -13.26 36.39 14.22
C GLU A 23 -13.31 34.95 14.76
N THR A 24 -14.27 34.18 14.27
CA THR A 24 -14.28 32.72 14.36
C THR A 24 -13.01 32.19 13.70
N HIS A 25 -12.00 31.87 14.50
CA HIS A 25 -10.83 31.11 14.06
C HIS A 25 -11.29 29.71 13.60
N SER A 26 -11.64 29.56 12.31
CA SER A 26 -11.69 28.25 11.70
C SER A 26 -10.25 27.75 11.58
N ASN A 27 -9.84 26.91 12.53
CA ASN A 27 -8.58 26.18 12.42
C ASN A 27 -8.73 25.13 11.31
N PHE A 28 -8.50 25.54 10.05
CA PHE A 28 -8.24 24.60 8.97
C PHE A 28 -6.89 23.94 9.25
N ARG A 29 -6.93 22.69 9.73
CA ARG A 29 -5.74 21.87 9.90
C ARG A 29 -5.42 21.24 8.54
N TYR A 30 -4.33 21.64 7.93
CA TYR A 30 -3.78 20.90 6.79
C TYR A 30 -3.34 19.53 7.32
N VAL A 31 -3.95 18.46 6.80
CA VAL A 31 -3.45 17.09 6.99
C VAL A 31 -2.43 16.88 5.87
N GLU A 32 -1.16 16.75 6.21
CA GLU A 32 -0.15 16.33 5.24
C GLU A 32 -0.44 14.88 4.85
N ALA A 33 -0.41 14.59 3.55
CA ALA A 33 -0.59 13.23 3.06
C ALA A 33 0.67 12.41 3.35
N ASP A 34 0.50 11.17 3.81
CA ASP A 34 1.60 10.21 3.89
C ASP A 34 1.97 9.74 2.47
N LEU A 35 3.27 9.75 2.19
CA LEU A 35 3.85 9.34 0.90
C LEU A 35 4.85 8.19 1.07
N ASN A 36 4.99 7.66 2.29
CA ASN A 36 5.89 6.55 2.56
C ASN A 36 5.23 5.25 2.10
N PRO A 37 5.90 4.44 1.27
CA PRO A 37 5.38 3.15 0.91
C PRO A 37 5.41 2.19 2.11
N PRO A 38 4.44 1.26 2.18
CA PRO A 38 4.48 0.20 3.18
C PRO A 38 5.65 -0.77 2.94
N THR A 39 5.79 -1.76 3.81
CA THR A 39 6.63 -2.94 3.59
C THR A 39 5.74 -4.17 3.44
N VAL A 40 6.17 -5.14 2.62
CA VAL A 40 5.51 -6.44 2.47
C VAL A 40 6.52 -7.56 2.36
N ASN A 41 6.24 -8.69 2.99
CA ASN A 41 7.07 -9.89 2.98
C ASN A 41 6.22 -11.14 2.78
N ILE A 42 6.76 -12.14 2.08
CA ILE A 42 6.15 -13.47 1.97
C ILE A 42 6.69 -14.32 3.10
N ILE A 43 5.79 -14.80 3.98
CA ILE A 43 6.14 -15.65 5.13
C ILE A 43 6.00 -17.12 4.78
N ILE A 44 4.96 -17.48 4.01
CA ILE A 44 4.76 -18.82 3.47
C ILE A 44 4.37 -18.68 2.00
N PRO A 45 5.00 -19.44 1.08
CA PRO A 45 6.12 -20.36 1.33
C PRO A 45 7.45 -19.63 1.53
N GLN A 46 8.38 -20.26 2.25
CA GLN A 46 9.75 -19.76 2.42
C GLN A 46 10.65 -20.24 1.28
N GLU A 47 11.67 -19.44 0.95
CA GLU A 47 12.67 -19.79 -0.04
C GLU A 47 13.49 -21.02 0.38
N GLY A 48 13.67 -21.97 -0.55
CA GLY A 48 14.52 -23.14 -0.33
C GLY A 48 13.83 -24.30 0.38
N PHE A 49 12.52 -24.23 0.62
CA PHE A 49 11.76 -25.28 1.30
C PHE A 49 10.92 -26.14 0.36
N LEU A 50 10.66 -27.37 0.81
CA LEU A 50 9.68 -28.29 0.23
C LEU A 50 8.42 -28.30 1.09
N TYR A 51 7.28 -28.05 0.46
CA TYR A 51 5.95 -28.14 1.02
C TYR A 51 5.16 -29.29 0.39
N ILE A 52 4.45 -30.06 1.21
CA ILE A 52 3.55 -31.13 0.78
C ILE A 52 2.23 -30.98 1.53
N LEU A 53 1.11 -30.82 0.80
CA LEU A 53 -0.24 -30.66 1.36
C LEU A 53 -0.30 -29.57 2.45
N GLY A 54 0.25 -28.40 2.13
CA GLY A 54 0.28 -27.23 3.02
C GLY A 54 1.26 -27.32 4.20
N ARG A 55 2.05 -28.40 4.31
CA ARG A 55 3.03 -28.58 5.39
C ARG A 55 4.44 -28.41 4.86
N GLU A 56 5.26 -27.68 5.60
CA GLU A 56 6.72 -27.70 5.42
C GLU A 56 7.26 -29.08 5.77
N VAL A 57 8.02 -29.69 4.86
CA VAL A 57 8.53 -31.06 5.02
C VAL A 57 10.05 -31.08 5.14
N ALA A 58 10.75 -30.24 4.37
CA ALA A 58 12.21 -30.21 4.38
C ALA A 58 12.77 -28.87 3.89
N LEU A 59 13.93 -28.50 4.44
CA LEU A 59 14.80 -27.49 3.84
C LEU A 59 15.65 -28.17 2.76
N LEU A 60 15.55 -27.69 1.52
CA LEU A 60 16.33 -28.18 0.38
C LEU A 60 17.75 -27.61 0.37
N GLY A 61 17.97 -26.46 1.01
CA GLY A 61 19.28 -25.81 1.10
C GLY A 61 19.80 -25.22 -0.22
N ILE A 62 18.94 -25.11 -1.22
CA ILE A 62 19.24 -24.55 -2.54
C ILE A 62 18.53 -23.20 -2.64
N GLN A 63 19.30 -22.13 -2.80
CA GLN A 63 18.75 -20.78 -3.00
C GLN A 63 17.90 -20.76 -4.27
N ASN A 64 16.74 -20.08 -4.22
CA ASN A 64 15.78 -19.96 -5.31
C ASN A 64 15.10 -21.27 -5.76
N LEU A 65 15.11 -22.32 -4.92
CA LEU A 65 14.34 -23.54 -5.17
C LEU A 65 13.34 -23.80 -4.04
N THR A 66 12.11 -23.32 -4.24
CA THR A 66 10.96 -23.69 -3.41
C THR A 66 10.04 -24.60 -4.20
N ILE A 67 9.60 -25.70 -3.57
CA ILE A 67 8.74 -26.70 -4.20
C ILE A 67 7.48 -26.87 -3.35
N VAL A 68 6.31 -26.82 -3.99
CA VAL A 68 5.00 -27.01 -3.37
C VAL A 68 4.29 -28.16 -4.09
N ILE A 69 3.86 -29.17 -3.35
CA ILE A 69 3.09 -30.30 -3.85
C ILE A 69 1.72 -30.30 -3.17
N GLY A 70 0.65 -30.11 -3.95
CA GLY A 70 -0.72 -29.94 -3.44
C GLY A 70 -1.06 -28.51 -3.00
N PRO A 71 -2.18 -28.30 -2.29
CA PRO A 71 -2.59 -26.98 -1.82
C PRO A 71 -1.61 -26.39 -0.81
N ILE A 72 -1.55 -25.06 -0.74
CA ILE A 72 -0.77 -24.32 0.25
C ILE A 72 -1.50 -23.04 0.66
N THR A 73 -1.34 -22.63 1.91
CA THR A 73 -1.74 -21.28 2.35
C THR A 73 -0.55 -20.35 2.16
N VAL A 74 -0.68 -19.41 1.22
CA VAL A 74 0.26 -18.30 1.07
C VAL A 74 0.00 -17.33 2.21
N VAL A 75 1.04 -16.97 2.96
CA VAL A 75 0.95 -16.04 4.10
C VAL A 75 1.91 -14.90 3.86
N ALA A 76 1.45 -13.68 4.06
CA ALA A 76 2.21 -12.46 3.94
C ALA A 76 2.16 -11.65 5.24
N GLU A 77 3.15 -10.79 5.41
CA GLU A 77 3.15 -9.73 6.42
C GLU A 77 3.32 -8.40 5.69
N ALA A 78 2.50 -7.42 6.05
CA ALA A 78 2.60 -6.07 5.52
C ALA A 78 2.37 -5.03 6.61
N PHE A 79 3.08 -3.91 6.53
CA PHE A 79 2.97 -2.84 7.51
C PHE A 79 3.32 -1.48 6.91
N ASP A 80 2.66 -0.44 7.41
CA ASP A 80 3.00 0.94 7.16
C ASP A 80 3.52 1.61 8.45
N GLY A 81 4.74 2.18 8.41
CA GLY A 81 5.46 2.68 9.60
C GLY A 81 5.96 1.60 10.58
N GLU A 82 6.33 1.94 11.83
CA GLU A 82 6.84 0.97 12.82
C GLU A 82 5.78 -0.05 13.33
N SER A 83 4.58 -0.07 12.75
CA SER A 83 3.51 -0.98 13.17
C SER A 83 3.65 -2.34 12.51
N LEU A 84 4.48 -3.23 13.07
CA LEU A 84 4.55 -4.66 12.70
C LEU A 84 3.15 -5.29 12.78
N ALA A 85 2.46 -5.34 11.65
CA ALA A 85 1.08 -5.72 11.63
C ALA A 85 0.90 -7.22 11.51
N VAL A 86 0.78 -7.84 12.68
CA VAL A 86 0.10 -9.12 12.83
C VAL A 86 -1.31 -8.79 13.33
N SER A 87 -2.21 -8.48 12.39
CA SER A 87 -3.65 -8.15 12.56
C SER A 87 -4.05 -6.75 13.08
N ASN A 88 -5.07 -6.20 12.39
CA ASN A 88 -5.99 -5.08 12.69
C ASN A 88 -5.49 -3.62 12.82
N GLU A 89 -4.20 -3.33 12.96
CA GLU A 89 -3.69 -1.94 13.02
C GLU A 89 -2.42 -1.76 12.16
N SER A 90 -2.49 -2.23 10.91
CA SER A 90 -1.37 -2.28 9.99
C SER A 90 -1.05 -0.99 9.23
N GLY A 91 -2.03 -0.07 9.14
CA GLY A 91 -2.01 1.01 8.15
C GLY A 91 -2.20 0.52 6.70
N ILE A 92 -2.41 -0.79 6.50
CA ILE A 92 -2.62 -1.41 5.19
C ILE A 92 -4.12 -1.46 4.90
N TYR A 93 -4.49 -0.96 3.73
CA TYR A 93 -5.83 -0.95 3.19
C TYR A 93 -6.18 -2.30 2.54
N GLU A 94 -5.30 -2.84 1.69
CA GLU A 94 -5.54 -4.12 1.01
C GLU A 94 -4.24 -4.81 0.59
N VAL A 95 -4.32 -6.14 0.44
CA VAL A 95 -3.24 -7.00 -0.05
C VAL A 95 -3.76 -7.87 -1.19
N ASP A 96 -3.11 -7.79 -2.34
CA ASP A 96 -3.38 -8.61 -3.53
C ASP A 96 -2.41 -9.77 -3.63
N PHE A 97 -2.94 -10.96 -3.90
CA PHE A 97 -2.18 -12.16 -4.26
C PHE A 97 -2.31 -12.40 -5.76
N ILE A 98 -1.16 -12.44 -6.44
CA ILE A 98 -1.05 -12.52 -7.89
C ILE A 98 -0.16 -13.71 -8.26
N ILE A 99 -0.60 -14.51 -9.23
CA ILE A 99 0.17 -15.61 -9.83
C ILE A 99 0.40 -15.30 -11.31
N ASP A 100 1.66 -15.26 -11.74
CA ASP A 100 2.05 -14.98 -13.13
C ASP A 100 1.39 -13.72 -13.72
N GLY A 101 1.23 -12.67 -12.89
CA GLY A 101 0.58 -11.42 -13.27
C GLY A 101 -0.95 -11.45 -13.28
N ILE A 102 -1.58 -12.57 -12.89
CA ILE A 102 -3.03 -12.71 -12.76
C ILE A 102 -3.44 -12.56 -11.30
N LEU A 103 -4.29 -11.58 -10.99
CA LEU A 103 -4.89 -11.41 -9.66
C LEU A 103 -5.72 -12.65 -9.29
N LYS A 104 -5.40 -13.26 -8.15
CA LYS A 104 -6.08 -14.45 -7.64
C LYS A 104 -6.92 -14.18 -6.42
N ASN A 105 -6.46 -13.31 -5.52
CA ASN A 105 -7.19 -12.96 -4.31
C ASN A 105 -6.84 -11.54 -3.82
N THR A 106 -7.75 -10.92 -3.09
CA THR A 106 -7.55 -9.64 -2.38
C THR A 106 -8.10 -9.77 -0.96
N THR A 107 -7.38 -9.27 0.03
CA THR A 107 -7.75 -9.34 1.46
C THR A 107 -7.36 -8.05 2.20
N ASP A 108 -8.06 -7.73 3.28
CA ASP A 108 -7.88 -6.53 4.10
C ASP A 108 -7.54 -6.82 5.57
N MET A 109 -7.75 -8.06 6.04
CA MET A 109 -7.64 -8.40 7.47
C MET A 109 -6.62 -9.50 7.78
N GLN A 110 -6.67 -10.59 7.03
CA GLN A 110 -5.79 -11.74 7.18
C GLN A 110 -5.02 -11.83 5.88
N PHE A 111 -3.74 -11.46 5.91
CA PHE A 111 -2.86 -11.49 4.74
C PHE A 111 -2.47 -12.93 4.40
N GLU A 112 -3.47 -13.79 4.25
CA GLU A 112 -3.37 -15.19 3.91
C GLU A 112 -4.34 -15.55 2.79
N TRP A 113 -3.94 -16.49 1.95
CA TRP A 113 -4.76 -17.00 0.86
C TRP A 113 -4.48 -18.48 0.62
N ILE A 114 -5.53 -19.28 0.51
CA ILE A 114 -5.42 -20.70 0.16
C ILE A 114 -5.28 -20.82 -1.35
N LEU A 115 -4.09 -21.23 -1.79
CA LEU A 115 -3.82 -21.64 -3.16
C LEU A 115 -4.15 -23.13 -3.32
N ASP A 116 -5.35 -23.41 -3.81
CA ASP A 116 -5.87 -24.76 -4.10
C ASP A 116 -6.47 -24.83 -5.51
N GLU A 117 -5.78 -24.22 -6.47
CA GLU A 117 -6.10 -24.37 -7.89
C GLU A 117 -5.03 -25.23 -8.61
N PRO A 118 -5.37 -25.89 -9.72
CA PRO A 118 -4.40 -26.65 -10.49
C PRO A 118 -3.33 -25.74 -11.09
N LEU A 119 -2.08 -25.98 -10.69
CA LEU A 119 -0.88 -25.26 -11.14
C LEU A 119 0.28 -26.26 -11.27
N LEU A 120 1.03 -26.14 -12.36
CA LEU A 120 2.10 -27.07 -12.71
C LEU A 120 3.34 -26.29 -13.16
N PHE A 121 4.50 -26.73 -12.69
CA PHE A 121 5.81 -26.19 -13.00
C PHE A 121 6.09 -24.86 -12.27
N LYS A 122 6.92 -24.01 -12.88
CA LYS A 122 7.41 -22.78 -12.28
C LYS A 122 6.38 -21.67 -12.42
N HIS A 123 6.07 -21.02 -11.31
CA HIS A 123 5.18 -19.87 -11.23
C HIS A 123 5.84 -18.75 -10.42
N ALA A 124 5.48 -17.51 -10.74
CA ALA A 124 5.83 -16.33 -9.95
C ALA A 124 4.65 -15.94 -9.05
N ILE A 125 4.90 -15.82 -7.75
CA ILE A 125 3.96 -15.21 -6.81
C ILE A 125 4.38 -13.75 -6.61
N ASN A 126 3.41 -12.85 -6.73
CA ASN A 126 3.55 -11.46 -6.36
C ASN A 126 2.50 -11.13 -5.30
N ILE A 127 2.94 -10.45 -4.25
CA ILE A 127 2.06 -9.93 -3.20
C ILE A 127 2.21 -8.42 -3.19
N VAL A 128 1.10 -7.71 -3.39
CA VAL A 128 1.08 -6.23 -3.44
C VAL A 128 0.28 -5.73 -2.26
N ALA A 129 0.91 -4.97 -1.37
CA ALA A 129 0.25 -4.30 -0.25
C ALA A 129 0.05 -2.83 -0.57
N ARG A 130 -1.12 -2.28 -0.23
CA ARG A 130 -1.44 -0.85 -0.36
C ARG A 130 -1.87 -0.26 0.98
N ASP A 131 -1.39 0.92 1.32
CA ASP A 131 -1.85 1.69 2.49
C ASP A 131 -3.12 2.52 2.17
N PHE A 132 -3.61 3.30 3.14
CA PHE A 132 -4.80 4.15 2.97
C PHE A 132 -4.56 5.36 2.05
N GLU A 133 -3.31 5.77 1.89
CA GLU A 133 -2.83 6.85 1.03
C GLU A 133 -2.51 6.37 -0.39
N ARG A 134 -2.67 5.08 -0.66
CA ARG A 134 -2.42 4.36 -1.92
C ARG A 134 -0.94 4.26 -2.31
N ASN A 135 -0.02 4.34 -1.35
CA ASN A 135 1.35 3.91 -1.60
C ASN A 135 1.39 2.37 -1.64
N GLU A 136 2.29 1.81 -2.45
CA GLU A 136 2.34 0.38 -2.73
C GLU A 136 3.71 -0.22 -2.41
N ALA A 137 3.70 -1.48 -1.98
CA ALA A 137 4.89 -2.31 -1.85
C ALA A 137 4.65 -3.69 -2.46
N ILE A 138 5.70 -4.29 -3.00
CA ILE A 138 5.63 -5.57 -3.72
C ILE A 138 6.66 -6.54 -3.16
N ALA A 139 6.20 -7.75 -2.80
CA ALA A 139 7.06 -8.90 -2.56
C ALA A 139 6.87 -9.92 -3.68
N ASN A 140 7.95 -10.56 -4.12
CA ASN A 140 7.90 -11.55 -5.19
C ASN A 140 8.75 -12.78 -4.86
N MET A 141 8.30 -13.95 -5.31
CA MET A 141 9.09 -15.17 -5.27
C MET A 141 8.76 -16.10 -6.43
N ASP A 142 9.74 -16.90 -6.84
CA ASP A 142 9.57 -17.99 -7.79
C ASP A 142 9.46 -19.33 -7.04
N LEU A 143 8.55 -20.21 -7.46
CA LEU A 143 8.44 -21.57 -6.93
C LEU A 143 7.94 -22.55 -7.99
N TRP A 144 8.17 -23.82 -7.70
CA TRP A 144 7.64 -24.95 -8.46
C TRP A 144 6.40 -25.49 -7.76
N ILE A 145 5.27 -25.51 -8.46
CA ILE A 145 4.01 -26.00 -7.94
C ILE A 145 3.61 -27.27 -8.70
N PHE A 146 3.12 -28.26 -7.97
CA PHE A 146 2.52 -29.46 -8.49
C PHE A 146 1.19 -29.72 -7.76
N ASN A 147 0.13 -29.04 -8.20
CA ASN A 147 -1.24 -29.24 -7.71
C ASN A 147 -2.14 -29.68 -8.88
N PHE A 148 -2.91 -30.76 -8.68
CA PHE A 148 -3.65 -31.47 -9.73
C PHE A 148 -5.16 -31.40 -9.54
#